data_AF-A0A1H5LRT4-F1
#
_entry.id   AF-A0A1H5LRT4-F1
#
_cell.length_a   1.000
_cell.length_b   1.000
_cell.length_c   1.000
_cell.angle_alpha   90.00
_cell.angle_beta   90.00
_cell.angle_gamma   90.00
#
_symmetry.space_group_name_H-M   'P 1'
#
loop_
_entity.id
_entity.type
_entity.pdbx_description
1 polymer ?
#
loop_
_entity_poly.entity_id
_entity_poly.type
_entity_poly.pdbx_seq_one_letter_code
_entity_poly.pdbx_strand_id
1 'polypeptide(L)'
;MQIVIDTPYITVGEYARRSGQSDTAIRREIEQGRYIIRPKTEGSKSAVLINMVHLAIEAAEQAERLQKALSAVTKEVPEDGALISAKNAAKLAGQVRAAKNPKTTNQH
;
A
#
# COMPACT_ATOMS: atom_id res chain seq x y z
N MET A 1 18.07 -0.79 -7.00
CA MET A 1 17.02 0.00 -7.67
C MET A 1 17.47 1.44 -7.73
N GLN A 2 17.18 2.16 -8.82
CA GLN A 2 17.44 3.59 -8.94
C GLN A 2 16.11 4.29 -9.24
N ILE A 3 15.69 5.22 -8.37
CA ILE A 3 14.47 6.02 -8.55
C ILE A 3 14.88 7.43 -8.95
N VAL A 4 14.33 7.91 -10.05
CA VAL A 4 14.50 9.29 -10.51
C VAL A 4 13.18 10.02 -10.33
N ILE A 5 13.21 11.16 -9.65
CA ILE A 5 12.05 12.01 -9.40
C ILE A 5 12.36 13.39 -9.96
N ASP A 6 11.63 13.77 -11.00
CA ASP A 6 11.75 15.06 -11.68
C ASP A 6 11.30 16.22 -10.78
N THR A 7 10.22 16.02 -10.03
CA THR A 7 9.59 17.03 -9.21
C THR A 7 9.49 16.53 -7.76
N PRO A 8 10.53 16.74 -6.92
CA PRO A 8 10.59 16.17 -5.57
C PRO A 8 9.57 16.76 -4.60
N TYR A 9 9.00 17.92 -4.95
CA TYR A 9 7.96 18.58 -4.17
C TYR A 9 6.81 19.01 -5.07
N ILE A 10 5.60 18.58 -4.76
CA ILE A 10 4.39 18.95 -5.51
C ILE A 10 3.30 19.45 -4.58
N THR A 11 2.36 20.24 -5.10
CA THR A 11 1.22 20.71 -4.32
C THR A 11 0.25 19.58 -4.03
N VAL A 12 -0.58 19.75 -2.99
CA VAL A 12 -1.69 18.82 -2.69
C VAL A 12 -2.59 18.63 -3.92
N GLY A 13 -2.96 19.71 -4.60
CA GLY A 13 -3.85 19.63 -5.76
C GLY A 13 -3.22 18.90 -6.96
N GLU A 14 -1.91 19.03 -7.17
CA GLU A 14 -1.21 18.26 -8.21
C GLU A 14 -1.12 16.77 -7.83
N TYR A 15 -0.83 16.47 -6.57
CA TYR A 15 -0.82 15.08 -6.10
C TYR A 15 -2.21 14.44 -6.17
N ALA A 16 -3.26 15.19 -5.84
CA ALA A 16 -4.65 14.76 -5.97
C ALA A 16 -4.98 14.36 -7.40
N ARG A 17 -4.62 15.22 -8.38
CA ARG A 17 -4.80 14.92 -9.81
C ARG A 17 -4.06 13.66 -10.25
N ARG A 18 -2.81 13.46 -9.81
CA ARG A 18 -1.98 12.32 -10.24
C ARG A 18 -2.35 11.00 -9.57
N SER A 19 -2.69 11.05 -8.28
CA SER A 19 -2.97 9.85 -7.48
C SER A 19 -4.44 9.41 -7.54
N GLY A 20 -5.34 10.28 -7.99
CA GLY A 20 -6.79 10.06 -7.95
C GLY A 20 -7.40 10.20 -6.54
N GLN A 21 -6.59 10.57 -5.54
CA GLN A 21 -7.08 10.81 -4.19
C GLN A 21 -7.74 12.19 -4.07
N SER A 22 -8.71 12.31 -3.17
CA SER A 22 -9.32 13.61 -2.86
C SER A 22 -8.36 14.52 -2.08
N ASP A 23 -8.48 15.83 -2.29
CA ASP A 23 -7.72 16.85 -1.53
C ASP A 23 -7.88 16.67 -0.02
N THR A 24 -9.11 16.38 0.44
CA THR A 24 -9.43 16.16 1.86
C THR A 24 -8.72 14.94 2.43
N ALA A 25 -8.70 13.82 1.68
CA ALA A 25 -7.99 12.62 2.11
C ALA A 25 -6.50 12.91 2.26
N ILE A 26 -5.88 13.54 1.27
CA ILE A 26 -4.45 13.88 1.28
C ILE A 26 -4.10 14.78 2.47
N ARG A 27 -4.94 15.79 2.77
CA ARG A 27 -4.72 16.68 3.93
C ARG A 27 -4.78 15.92 5.24
N ARG A 28 -5.71 14.98 5.38
CA ARG A 28 -5.80 14.10 6.55
C ARG A 28 -4.55 13.22 6.70
N GLU A 29 -4.01 12.69 5.60
CA GLU A 29 -2.75 11.92 5.62
C GLU A 29 -1.58 12.78 6.12
N ILE A 30 -1.51 14.04 5.68
CA ILE A 30 -0.50 15.01 6.12
C ILE A 30 -0.66 15.32 7.62
N GLU A 31 -1.88 15.64 8.08
CA GLU A 31 -2.17 15.95 9.48
C GLU A 31 -1.85 14.78 10.42
N GLN A 32 -2.06 13.55 9.92
CA GLN A 32 -1.75 12.32 10.66
C GLN A 32 -0.28 11.91 10.54
N GLY A 33 0.56 12.74 9.90
CA GLY A 33 2.00 12.54 9.78
C GLY A 33 2.41 11.43 8.82
N ARG A 34 1.48 10.89 8.02
CA ARG A 34 1.77 9.85 7.03
C ARG A 34 2.38 10.41 5.76
N TYR A 35 2.01 11.63 5.38
CA TYR A 35 2.65 12.34 4.28
C TYR A 35 3.58 13.43 4.79
N ILE A 36 4.86 13.29 4.45
CA ILE A 36 5.86 14.31 4.77
C ILE A 36 5.71 15.48 3.80
N ILE A 37 5.69 16.68 4.36
CA ILE A 37 5.62 17.93 3.60
C ILE A 37 6.92 18.73 3.75
N ARG A 38 7.18 19.63 2.80
CA ARG A 38 8.21 20.65 2.97
C ARG A 38 7.87 21.49 4.21
N PRO A 39 8.80 21.66 5.17
CA PRO A 39 8.58 22.52 6.32
C PRO A 39 8.17 23.92 5.89
N LYS A 40 7.17 24.48 6.57
CA LYS A 40 6.72 25.84 6.35
C LYS A 40 7.29 26.73 7.45
N THR A 41 7.76 27.91 7.07
CA THR A 41 8.00 28.98 8.03
C THR A 41 6.68 29.37 8.69
N GLU A 42 6.73 29.64 10.00
CA GLU A 42 5.55 30.09 10.74
C GLU A 42 4.94 31.35 10.11
N GLY A 43 3.61 31.40 10.04
CA GLY A 43 2.88 32.48 9.35
C GLY A 43 2.93 32.45 7.81
N SER A 44 3.62 31.48 7.19
CA SER A 44 3.74 31.43 5.72
C SER A 44 2.44 31.01 5.04
N LYS A 45 1.98 31.85 4.11
CA LYS A 45 0.86 31.58 3.19
C LYS A 45 1.23 30.69 2.00
N SER A 46 2.47 30.17 1.97
CA SER A 46 2.92 29.30 0.89
C SER A 46 2.07 28.02 0.81
N ALA A 47 1.94 27.48 -0.40
CA ALA A 47 1.26 26.21 -0.63
C ALA A 47 1.91 25.07 0.17
N VAL A 48 1.10 24.09 0.58
CA VAL A 48 1.60 22.85 1.17
C VAL A 48 2.19 21.99 0.06
N LEU A 49 3.44 21.59 0.23
CA LEU A 49 4.18 20.80 -0.74
C LEU A 49 4.51 19.43 -0.17
N ILE A 50 4.07 18.37 -0.84
CA ILE A 50 4.29 16.97 -0.47
C ILE A 50 5.66 16.54 -0.96
N ASN A 51 6.42 15.85 -0.10
CA ASN A 51 7.74 15.30 -0.42
C ASN A 51 7.60 13.95 -1.14
N MET A 52 7.79 13.96 -2.45
CA MET A 52 7.66 12.78 -3.30
C MET A 52 8.79 11.78 -3.12
N VAL A 53 9.97 12.25 -2.69
CA VAL A 53 11.13 11.38 -2.43
C VAL A 53 10.80 10.41 -1.30
N HIS A 54 10.17 10.91 -0.23
CA HIS A 54 9.79 10.08 0.90
C HIS A 54 8.79 8.99 0.50
N LEU A 55 7.75 9.37 -0.24
CA LEU A 55 6.74 8.41 -0.71
C LEU A 55 7.34 7.33 -1.62
N ALA A 56 8.27 7.71 -2.50
CA ALA A 56 8.91 6.76 -3.39
C ALA A 56 9.82 5.78 -2.64
N ILE A 57 10.57 6.25 -1.63
CA ILE A 57 11.39 5.39 -0.77
C ILE A 57 10.50 4.43 0.01
N GLU A 58 9.39 4.90 0.59
CA GLU A 58 8.48 4.04 1.33
C GLU A 58 7.89 2.94 0.43
N ALA A 59 7.43 3.30 -0.77
CA ALA A 59 6.91 2.35 -1.74
C ALA A 59 7.97 1.33 -2.18
N ALA A 60 9.21 1.78 -2.40
CA ALA A 60 10.36 0.93 -2.69
C ALA A 60 10.62 -0.09 -1.58
N GLU A 61 10.69 0.34 -0.33
CA GLU A 61 10.91 -0.53 0.82
C GLU A 61 9.79 -1.55 0.97
N GLN A 62 8.53 -1.16 0.72
CA GLN A 62 7.39 -2.08 0.74
C GLN A 62 7.53 -3.15 -0.36
N ALA A 63 7.90 -2.76 -1.57
CA ALA A 63 8.12 -3.68 -2.68
C ALA A 63 9.25 -4.68 -2.38
N GLU A 64 10.39 -4.19 -1.84
CA GLU A 64 11.51 -5.05 -1.45
C GLU A 64 11.13 -6.03 -0.34
N ARG A 65 10.37 -5.59 0.66
CA ARG A 65 9.85 -6.46 1.73
C ARG A 65 9.00 -7.60 1.15
N LEU A 66 8.09 -7.28 0.23
CA LEU A 66 7.24 -8.27 -0.41
C LEU A 66 8.05 -9.26 -1.26
N GLN A 67 9.03 -8.77 -2.03
CA GLN A 67 9.91 -9.61 -2.84
C GLN A 67 10.70 -10.60 -1.98
N LYS A 68 11.25 -10.13 -0.85
CA LYS A 68 11.96 -10.98 0.12
C LYS A 68 11.04 -12.08 0.66
N ALA A 69 9.82 -11.72 1.08
CA ALA A 69 8.83 -12.66 1.59
C ALA A 69 8.46 -13.73 0.55
N LEU A 70 8.19 -13.33 -0.70
CA LEU A 70 7.91 -14.25 -1.80
C LEU A 70 9.08 -15.20 -2.07
N SER A 71 10.31 -14.67 -2.10
CA SER A 71 11.52 -15.46 -2.36
C SER A 71 11.83 -16.48 -1.25
N ALA A 72 11.47 -16.19 0.00
CA ALA A 72 11.59 -17.14 1.10
C ALA A 72 10.61 -18.31 0.93
N VAL A 73 9.36 -18.03 0.54
CA VAL A 73 8.34 -19.06 0.26
C VAL A 73 8.76 -19.96 -0.91
N THR A 74 9.45 -19.42 -1.92
CA THR A 74 9.89 -20.23 -3.08
C THR A 74 11.09 -21.12 -2.77
N LYS A 75 11.97 -20.70 -1.86
CA LYS A 75 13.15 -21.48 -1.44
C LYS A 75 12.80 -22.62 -0.48
N GLU A 76 11.62 -22.60 0.12
CA GLU A 76 11.10 -23.67 0.97
C GLU A 76 10.31 -24.74 0.21
N VAL A 77 10.30 -24.71 -1.13
CA VAL A 77 9.79 -25.84 -1.92
C VAL A 77 10.83 -26.96 -1.82
N PRO A 78 10.55 -28.09 -1.15
CA PRO A 78 11.48 -29.21 -1.10
C PRO A 78 11.73 -29.70 -2.54
N GLU A 79 12.98 -29.98 -2.90
CA GLU A 79 13.32 -30.52 -4.23
C GLU A 79 12.63 -31.86 -4.52
N ASP A 80 12.15 -32.54 -3.48
CA ASP A 80 11.26 -33.68 -3.58
C ASP A 80 9.81 -33.19 -3.66
N GLY A 81 9.28 -33.14 -4.88
CA GLY A 81 7.96 -32.58 -5.26
C GLY A 81 6.74 -33.13 -4.50
N ALA A 82 6.54 -32.71 -3.25
CA ALA A 82 5.37 -33.02 -2.44
C ALA A 82 4.53 -31.75 -2.20
N LEU A 83 3.67 -31.41 -3.16
CA LEU A 83 2.34 -30.80 -3.02
C LEU A 83 1.98 -30.09 -1.69
N ILE A 84 2.73 -29.04 -1.28
CA ILE A 84 2.28 -28.16 -0.18
C ILE A 84 1.27 -27.11 -0.71
N SER A 85 1.28 -26.82 -2.01
CA SER A 85 0.44 -25.80 -2.66
C SER A 85 -1.07 -26.13 -2.64
N ALA A 86 -1.45 -27.41 -2.76
CA ALA A 86 -2.86 -27.79 -2.88
C ALA A 86 -3.66 -27.63 -1.58
N LYS A 87 -3.04 -27.87 -0.41
CA LYS A 87 -3.73 -27.78 0.89
C LYS A 87 -4.08 -26.34 1.28
N ASN A 88 -3.21 -25.37 0.96
CA ASN A 88 -3.47 -23.96 1.24
C ASN A 88 -4.42 -23.33 0.22
N ALA A 89 -4.34 -23.71 -1.07
CA ALA A 89 -5.29 -23.28 -2.09
C ALA A 89 -6.73 -23.76 -1.80
N ALA A 90 -6.90 -25.01 -1.34
CA ALA A 90 -8.20 -25.54 -0.93
C ALA A 90 -8.77 -24.82 0.32
N LYS A 91 -7.90 -24.46 1.28
CA LYS A 91 -8.30 -23.71 2.49
C LYS A 91 -8.75 -22.29 2.17
N LEU A 92 -8.07 -21.60 1.25
CA LEU A 92 -8.49 -20.27 0.77
C LEU A 92 -9.78 -20.33 -0.05
N ALA A 93 -9.93 -21.33 -0.94
CA ALA A 93 -11.14 -21.50 -1.75
C ALA A 93 -12.39 -21.87 -0.92
N GLY A 94 -12.22 -22.64 0.16
CA GLY A 94 -13.29 -22.97 1.10
C GLY A 94 -13.78 -21.77 1.91
N GLN A 95 -12.88 -20.89 2.35
CA GLN A 95 -13.23 -19.68 3.11
C GLN A 95 -13.93 -18.63 2.24
N VAL A 96 -13.54 -18.50 0.96
CA VAL A 96 -14.20 -17.57 0.02
C VAL A 96 -15.61 -18.04 -0.37
N ARG A 97 -15.89 -19.35 -0.38
CA ARG A 97 -17.25 -19.88 -0.59
C ARG A 97 -18.16 -19.69 0.62
N ALA A 98 -17.65 -19.77 1.85
CA ALA A 98 -18.44 -19.56 3.07
C ALA A 98 -18.90 -18.11 3.26
N ALA A 99 -18.16 -17.12 2.75
CA ALA A 99 -18.49 -15.70 2.88
C ALA A 99 -19.50 -15.16 1.84
N LYS A 100 -19.83 -15.94 0.79
CA LYS A 100 -20.67 -15.50 -0.33
C LYS A 100 -22.15 -15.93 -0.28
N ASN A 101 -22.60 -16.58 0.79
CA ASN A 101 -24.01 -16.98 0.94
C ASN A 101 -24.61 -16.59 2.29
N PRO A 102 -24.92 -15.30 2.52
CA PRO A 102 -25.72 -14.90 3.68
C PRO A 102 -27.20 -15.16 3.35
N LYS A 103 -27.67 -16.39 3.57
CA LYS A 103 -29.11 -16.66 3.58
C LYS A 103 -29.51 -17.45 4.82
N THR A 104 -30.16 -16.69 5.71
CA THR A 104 -31.37 -17.06 6.44
C THR A 104 -31.34 -18.38 7.22
N THR A 105 -31.20 -18.28 8.55
CA THR A 105 -31.92 -19.19 9.45
C THR A 105 -32.66 -18.37 10.48
N ASN A 106 -33.97 -18.59 10.44
CA ASN A 106 -35.06 -18.02 11.21
C ASN A 106 -35.02 -18.46 12.69
N GLN A 107 -35.64 -17.63 13.53
CA GLN A 107 -36.60 -18.00 14.58
C GLN A 107 -36.33 -19.25 15.42
N HIS A 108 -36.03 -19.06 16.71
CA HIS A 108 -36.96 -19.36 17.80
C HIS A 108 -36.58 -18.58 19.06
#